data_AF-A0A645GH12-F1
#
_entry.id   AF-A0A645GH12-F1
#
_cell.length_a   1.000
_cell.length_b   1.000
_cell.length_c   1.000
_cell.angle_alpha   90.00
_cell.angle_beta   90.00
_cell.angle_gamma   90.00
#
_symmetry.space_group_name_H-M   'P 1'
#
loop_
_entity.id
_entity.type
_entity.pdbx_description
1 polymer ?
#
loop_
_entity_poly.entity_id
_entity_poly.type
_entity_poly.pdbx_seq_one_letter_code
_entity_poly.pdbx_strand_id
1 'polypeptide(L)'
;MDHIGVVARNEGARLIVSKMREITKSSENVLISGDFNVDQRSEVYTFFKNSWNLKDSYEITPFKLAWTGTMNNFDPDMISDSRIDHIFVGPGFKVLRYGILTDSYRTLISDETRNQPNFPKEMMFKRSVVRFPSDHYPVMIEVSTER
;
A
#
# COMPACT_ATOMS: atom_id res chain seq x y z
N MET A 1 -8.76 6.66 -7.06
CA MET A 1 -9.43 6.90 -8.36
C MET A 1 -10.90 6.54 -8.21
N ASP A 2 -11.75 6.65 -9.23
CA ASP A 2 -13.13 6.19 -9.09
C ASP A 2 -13.19 4.67 -8.82
N HIS A 3 -13.92 4.27 -7.78
CA HIS A 3 -14.10 2.86 -7.41
C HIS A 3 -14.89 2.09 -8.48
N ILE A 4 -15.87 2.70 -9.14
CA ILE A 4 -16.90 2.00 -9.93
C ILE A 4 -16.64 2.16 -11.43
N GLY A 5 -16.52 3.39 -11.91
CA GLY A 5 -16.48 3.77 -13.32
C GLY A 5 -15.14 3.47 -14.00
N VAL A 6 -15.14 2.45 -14.86
CA VAL A 6 -13.98 2.11 -15.71
C VAL A 6 -13.53 3.29 -16.58
N VAL A 7 -14.48 4.00 -17.20
CA VAL A 7 -14.18 5.19 -18.03
C VAL A 7 -13.55 6.30 -17.18
N ALA A 8 -14.10 6.55 -15.98
CA ALA A 8 -13.58 7.56 -15.06
C ALA A 8 -12.14 7.24 -14.62
N ARG A 9 -11.81 5.97 -14.36
CA ARG A 9 -10.43 5.55 -14.05
C ARG A 9 -9.47 5.76 -15.23
N ASN A 10 -9.88 5.38 -16.44
CA ASN A 10 -9.07 5.57 -17.64
C ASN A 10 -8.79 7.05 -17.93
N GLU A 11 -9.80 7.90 -17.89
CA GLU A 11 -9.64 9.34 -18.07
C GLU A 11 -8.87 9.99 -16.93
N GLY A 12 -9.10 9.55 -15.68
CA GLY A 12 -8.32 9.98 -14.53
C GLY A 12 -6.83 9.66 -14.68
N ALA A 13 -6.49 8.48 -15.20
CA ALA A 13 -5.10 8.08 -15.44
C ALA A 13 -4.43 9.00 -16.46
N ARG A 14 -5.10 9.25 -17.59
CA ARG A 14 -4.63 10.15 -18.65
C ARG A 14 -4.43 11.57 -18.14
N LEU A 15 -5.39 12.08 -17.38
CA LEU A 15 -5.32 13.42 -16.78
C LEU A 15 -4.14 13.55 -15.82
N ILE A 16 -3.94 12.57 -14.94
CA ILE A 16 -2.82 12.56 -13.99
C ILE A 16 -1.49 12.61 -14.74
N VAL A 17 -1.28 11.72 -15.72
CA VAL A 17 -0.03 11.69 -16.51
C VAL A 17 0.18 13.00 -17.27
N SER A 18 -0.89 13.56 -17.86
CA SER A 18 -0.86 14.86 -18.53
C SER A 18 -0.43 15.99 -17.58
N LYS A 19 -1.02 16.05 -16.38
CA LYS A 19 -0.68 17.06 -15.37
C LYS A 19 0.72 16.89 -14.81
N MET A 20 1.19 15.67 -14.61
CA MET A 20 2.57 15.45 -14.19
C MET A 20 3.56 16.00 -15.25
N ARG A 21 3.30 15.77 -16.54
CA ARG A 21 4.08 16.30 -17.66
C ARG A 21 4.10 17.82 -17.69
N GLU A 22 2.95 18.44 -17.53
CA GLU A 22 2.78 19.89 -17.48
C GLU A 22 3.57 20.52 -16.33
N ILE A 23 3.45 19.96 -15.11
CA ILE A 23 4.01 20.55 -13.89
C ILE A 23 5.51 20.33 -13.80
N THR A 24 5.97 19.09 -14.00
CA THR A 24 7.35 18.70 -13.66
C THR A 24 8.30 18.75 -14.85
N LYS A 25 7.78 18.81 -16.09
CA LYS A 25 8.51 18.90 -17.37
C LYS A 25 9.48 17.75 -17.68
N SER A 26 9.80 16.91 -16.69
CA SER A 26 10.66 15.75 -16.78
C SER A 26 10.18 14.70 -15.77
N SER A 27 10.27 13.42 -16.12
CA SER A 27 9.90 12.34 -15.20
C SER A 27 11.00 11.98 -14.21
N GLU A 28 12.22 12.51 -14.35
CA GLU A 28 13.39 12.15 -13.51
C GLU A 28 13.07 12.13 -12.01
N ASN A 29 12.47 13.22 -11.50
CA ASN A 29 12.20 13.40 -10.08
C ASN A 29 10.70 13.37 -9.76
N VAL A 30 9.96 12.45 -10.41
CA VAL A 30 8.53 12.28 -10.16
C VAL A 30 8.27 11.04 -9.31
N LEU A 31 7.42 11.21 -8.30
CA LEU A 31 6.82 10.13 -7.54
C LEU A 31 5.31 10.36 -7.52
N ILE A 32 4.56 9.29 -7.76
CA ILE A 32 3.10 9.31 -7.60
C ILE A 32 2.68 8.14 -6.71
N SER A 33 1.87 8.46 -5.71
CA SER A 33 1.29 7.49 -4.78
C SER A 33 -0.21 7.69 -4.66
N GLY A 34 -0.92 6.64 -4.27
CA GLY A 34 -2.31 6.74 -3.84
C GLY A 34 -3.05 5.43 -4.01
N ASP A 35 -4.34 5.48 -3.69
CA ASP A 35 -5.31 4.43 -4.00
C ASP A 35 -5.80 4.60 -5.46
N PHE A 36 -5.44 3.66 -6.31
CA PHE A 36 -5.81 3.62 -7.72
C PHE A 36 -7.12 2.86 -7.97
N ASN A 37 -7.68 2.19 -6.97
CA ASN A 37 -8.90 1.36 -7.07
C ASN A 37 -8.83 0.29 -8.18
N VAL A 38 -7.61 -0.09 -8.59
CA VAL A 38 -7.33 -1.12 -9.57
C VAL A 38 -6.09 -1.88 -9.18
N ASP A 39 -6.08 -3.18 -9.43
CA ASP A 39 -4.93 -3.99 -9.12
C ASP A 39 -3.86 -3.96 -10.22
N GLN A 40 -2.72 -4.59 -9.92
CA GLN A 40 -1.57 -4.71 -10.80
C GLN A 40 -1.83 -5.45 -12.12
N ARG A 41 -3.01 -6.04 -12.31
CA ARG A 41 -3.41 -6.79 -13.51
C ARG A 41 -4.29 -5.95 -14.44
N SER A 42 -4.65 -4.73 -14.03
CA SER A 42 -5.53 -3.84 -14.80
C SER A 42 -4.82 -3.11 -15.94
N GLU A 43 -5.61 -2.68 -16.94
CA GLU A 43 -5.14 -1.81 -18.02
C GLU A 43 -4.70 -0.43 -17.51
N VAL A 44 -5.38 0.12 -16.49
CA VAL A 44 -5.04 1.42 -15.88
C VAL A 44 -3.67 1.35 -15.21
N TYR A 45 -3.40 0.28 -14.45
CA TYR A 45 -2.07 0.05 -13.90
C TYR A 45 -1.01 -0.08 -15.00
N THR A 46 -1.31 -0.86 -16.05
CA THR A 46 -0.41 -1.03 -17.20
C THR A 46 -0.12 0.30 -17.89
N PHE A 47 -1.13 1.17 -18.02
CA PHE A 47 -1.00 2.51 -18.56
C PHE A 47 -0.03 3.35 -17.72
N PHE A 48 -0.17 3.39 -16.39
CA PHE A 48 0.77 4.11 -15.53
C PHE A 48 2.20 3.58 -15.64
N LYS A 49 2.37 2.26 -15.54
CA LYS A 49 3.68 1.58 -15.62
C LYS A 49 4.40 1.84 -16.95
N ASN A 50 3.66 1.96 -18.05
CA ASN A 50 4.24 2.21 -19.38
C ASN A 50 4.28 3.71 -19.73
N SER A 51 3.71 4.57 -18.88
CA SER A 51 3.68 6.01 -19.11
C SER A 51 4.94 6.68 -18.60
N TRP A 52 5.57 7.45 -19.47
CA TRP A 52 6.54 8.48 -19.10
C TRP A 52 7.73 8.00 -18.25
N ASN A 53 8.22 6.78 -18.52
CA ASN A 53 9.34 6.14 -17.82
C ASN A 53 9.12 5.92 -16.31
N LEU A 54 7.87 5.89 -15.86
CA LEU A 54 7.56 5.50 -14.49
C LEU A 54 7.77 4.01 -14.28
N LYS A 55 8.12 3.62 -13.06
CA LYS A 55 8.27 2.22 -12.65
C LYS A 55 7.51 1.98 -11.35
N ASP A 56 6.82 0.85 -11.24
CA ASP A 56 6.22 0.43 -9.96
C ASP A 56 7.34 0.09 -8.98
N SER A 57 7.37 0.77 -7.85
CA SER A 57 8.33 0.54 -6.77
C SER A 57 8.31 -0.89 -6.25
N TYR A 58 7.14 -1.56 -6.26
CA TYR A 58 7.03 -2.97 -5.94
C TYR A 58 7.83 -3.82 -6.92
N GLU A 59 7.76 -3.56 -8.22
CA GLU A 59 8.42 -4.40 -9.23
C GLU A 59 9.96 -4.28 -9.17
N ILE A 60 10.47 -3.08 -8.91
CA ILE A 60 11.91 -2.77 -9.10
C ILE A 60 12.76 -2.84 -7.84
N THR A 61 12.14 -2.95 -6.66
CA THR A 61 12.89 -3.01 -5.40
C THR A 61 13.69 -4.32 -5.28
N PRO A 62 14.92 -4.28 -4.74
CA PRO A 62 15.68 -5.50 -4.42
C PRO A 62 15.17 -6.21 -3.16
N PHE A 63 14.33 -5.55 -2.33
CA PHE A 63 13.86 -6.12 -1.06
C PHE A 63 12.39 -5.78 -0.80
N LYS A 64 11.58 -6.84 -0.59
CA LYS A 64 10.13 -6.75 -0.36
C LYS A 64 9.75 -7.32 0.99
N LEU A 65 9.07 -6.51 1.79
CA LEU A 65 8.31 -6.96 2.96
C LEU A 65 6.81 -6.86 2.65
N ALA A 66 6.29 -7.82 1.87
CA ALA A 66 4.93 -7.78 1.34
C ALA A 66 4.28 -9.17 1.44
N TRP A 67 3.70 -9.48 2.61
CA TRP A 67 3.09 -10.78 2.91
C TRP A 67 1.59 -10.86 2.54
N THR A 68 1.03 -9.77 2.03
CA THR A 68 -0.37 -9.61 1.64
C THR A 68 -0.46 -8.47 0.62
N GLY A 69 -1.66 -8.20 0.11
CA GLY A 69 -2.02 -7.06 -0.70
C GLY A 69 -2.21 -5.80 0.14
N THR A 70 -2.73 -4.74 -0.45
CA THR A 70 -2.84 -3.45 0.24
C THR A 70 -4.17 -3.25 0.96
N MET A 71 -5.14 -4.13 0.76
CA MET A 71 -6.47 -4.09 1.37
C MET A 71 -6.66 -5.11 2.47
N ASN A 72 -7.30 -4.70 3.56
CA ASN A 72 -7.68 -5.56 4.68
C ASN A 72 -9.17 -5.46 5.08
N ASN A 73 -9.91 -4.43 4.63
CA ASN A 73 -11.34 -4.27 4.93
C ASN A 73 -11.70 -4.36 6.44
N PHE A 74 -10.76 -3.96 7.31
CA PHE A 74 -10.83 -4.15 8.76
C PHE A 74 -10.97 -5.61 9.24
N ASP A 75 -10.73 -6.60 8.37
CA ASP A 75 -10.84 -8.03 8.66
C ASP A 75 -9.44 -8.64 8.87
N PRO A 76 -9.07 -9.04 10.10
CA PRO A 76 -7.75 -9.58 10.41
C PRO A 76 -7.48 -10.96 9.80
N ASP A 77 -8.52 -11.65 9.32
CA ASP A 77 -8.42 -12.99 8.75
C ASP A 77 -8.46 -12.98 7.21
N MET A 78 -8.48 -11.78 6.60
CA MET A 78 -8.46 -11.62 5.14
C MET A 78 -7.03 -11.45 4.59
N ILE A 79 -6.76 -12.12 3.47
CA ILE A 79 -5.53 -11.99 2.70
C ILE A 79 -5.85 -11.88 1.21
N SER A 80 -5.04 -11.10 0.49
CA SER A 80 -5.07 -10.98 -0.97
C SER A 80 -3.65 -10.80 -1.48
N ASP A 81 -3.41 -10.99 -2.77
CA ASP A 81 -2.16 -10.57 -3.44
C ASP A 81 -2.38 -9.34 -4.34
N SER A 82 -3.62 -8.84 -4.41
CA SER A 82 -3.96 -7.63 -5.16
C SER A 82 -3.50 -6.38 -4.39
N ARG A 83 -2.83 -5.48 -5.11
CA ARG A 83 -2.41 -4.17 -4.63
C ARG A 83 -3.22 -3.12 -5.37
N ILE A 84 -4.02 -2.33 -4.67
CA ILE A 84 -4.72 -1.18 -5.29
C ILE A 84 -4.07 0.16 -4.94
N ASP A 85 -3.21 0.14 -3.93
CA ASP A 85 -2.36 1.24 -3.52
C ASP A 85 -0.98 1.05 -4.13
N HIS A 86 -0.58 1.98 -5.01
CA HIS A 86 0.67 1.87 -5.74
C HIS A 86 1.53 3.10 -5.48
N ILE A 87 2.85 2.91 -5.56
CA ILE A 87 3.81 4.00 -5.62
C ILE A 87 4.66 3.81 -6.87
N PHE A 88 4.48 4.69 -7.86
CA PHE A 88 5.31 4.73 -9.06
C PHE A 88 6.37 5.82 -8.92
N VAL A 89 7.57 5.51 -9.39
CA VAL A 89 8.73 6.41 -9.34
C VAL A 89 9.34 6.63 -10.72
N GLY A 90 9.87 7.83 -10.94
CA GLY A 90 10.70 8.19 -12.08
C GLY A 90 12.12 7.63 -11.98
N PRO A 91 12.91 7.74 -13.07
CA PRO A 91 14.24 7.13 -13.16
C PRO A 91 15.30 7.73 -12.22
N GLY A 92 15.11 8.95 -11.71
CA GLY A 92 16.03 9.59 -10.76
C GLY A 92 15.96 9.00 -9.34
N PHE A 93 15.03 8.06 -9.09
CA PHE A 93 14.92 7.35 -7.82
C PHE A 93 15.40 5.91 -7.94
N LYS A 94 16.29 5.52 -7.02
CA LYS A 94 16.62 4.11 -6.78
C LYS A 94 15.82 3.61 -5.59
N VAL A 95 14.93 2.65 -5.83
CA VAL A 95 14.13 2.02 -4.77
C VAL A 95 14.97 0.98 -4.05
N LEU A 96 15.17 1.18 -2.75
CA LEU A 96 15.97 0.31 -1.88
C LEU A 96 15.11 -0.76 -1.22
N ARG A 97 13.90 -0.39 -0.77
CA ARG A 97 12.96 -1.30 -0.10
C ARG A 97 11.52 -0.95 -0.45
N TYR A 98 10.67 -1.97 -0.42
CA TYR A 98 9.22 -1.85 -0.45
C TYR A 98 8.62 -2.64 0.72
N GLY A 99 7.65 -2.07 1.43
CA GLY A 99 6.96 -2.71 2.54
C GLY A 99 5.46 -2.42 2.56
N ILE A 100 4.68 -3.42 2.96
CA ILE A 100 3.28 -3.29 3.35
C ILE A 100 3.23 -3.44 4.87
N LEU A 101 2.86 -2.36 5.56
CA LEU A 101 2.91 -2.30 7.03
C LEU A 101 1.63 -2.91 7.61
N THR A 102 1.73 -4.13 8.14
CA THR A 102 0.61 -4.90 8.68
C THR A 102 0.39 -4.70 10.19
N ASP A 103 0.91 -3.61 10.73
CA ASP A 103 0.73 -3.20 12.11
C ASP A 103 -0.75 -3.20 12.51
N SER A 104 -1.03 -3.78 13.67
CA SER A 104 -2.37 -3.87 14.23
C SER A 104 -2.35 -3.50 15.70
N TYR A 105 -3.49 -3.02 16.21
CA TYR A 105 -3.69 -2.79 17.63
C TYR A 105 -4.77 -3.75 18.16
N ARG A 106 -5.08 -3.62 19.45
CA ARG A 106 -6.06 -4.46 20.15
C ARG A 106 -7.08 -3.59 20.86
N THR A 107 -8.35 -3.96 20.79
CA THR A 107 -9.42 -3.38 21.62
C THR A 107 -10.02 -4.46 22.51
N LEU A 108 -10.31 -4.13 23.76
CA LEU A 108 -10.92 -5.07 24.70
C LEU A 108 -12.34 -5.45 24.26
N ILE A 109 -12.69 -6.72 24.46
CA ILE A 109 -14.07 -7.22 24.30
C ILE A 109 -14.74 -7.31 25.67
N SER A 110 -13.96 -7.55 26.72
CA SER A 110 -14.43 -7.67 28.10
C SER A 110 -13.35 -7.20 29.07
N ASP A 111 -13.76 -6.64 30.20
CA ASP A 111 -12.85 -6.33 31.31
C ASP A 111 -12.50 -7.53 32.20
N GLU A 112 -13.14 -8.67 31.96
CA GLU A 112 -12.81 -9.93 32.63
C GLU A 112 -11.33 -10.28 32.47
N THR A 113 -10.67 -10.47 33.61
CA THR A 113 -9.27 -10.87 33.69
C THR A 113 -9.15 -12.36 33.96
N ARG A 114 -8.21 -13.03 33.30
CA ARG A 114 -7.96 -14.47 33.46
C ARG A 114 -6.46 -14.75 33.55
N ASN A 115 -6.08 -15.69 34.40
CA ASN A 115 -4.74 -16.25 34.41
C ASN A 115 -4.62 -17.37 33.37
N GLN A 116 -3.40 -17.59 32.88
CA GLN A 116 -3.09 -18.68 31.94
C GLN A 116 -2.17 -19.69 32.61
N PRO A 117 -2.41 -21.02 32.49
CA PRO A 117 -1.64 -22.04 33.20
C PRO A 117 -0.14 -22.01 32.93
N ASN A 118 0.27 -21.54 31.75
CA ASN A 118 1.65 -21.51 31.30
C ASN A 118 2.38 -20.19 31.63
N PHE A 119 1.79 -19.32 32.48
CA PHE A 119 2.34 -18.00 32.82
C PHE A 119 2.33 -17.77 34.35
N PRO A 120 3.14 -16.81 34.87
CA PRO A 120 3.13 -16.45 36.29
C PRO A 120 1.73 -16.12 36.80
N LYS A 121 1.45 -16.43 38.08
CA LYS A 121 0.11 -16.27 38.68
C LYS A 121 -0.32 -14.81 38.83
N GLU A 122 0.64 -13.91 38.80
CA GLU A 122 0.46 -12.46 38.85
C GLU A 122 0.05 -11.88 37.48
N MET A 123 0.22 -12.65 36.40
CA MET A 123 -0.03 -12.19 35.03
C MET A 123 -1.49 -12.40 34.62
N MET A 124 -2.26 -11.32 34.71
CA MET A 124 -3.65 -11.27 34.28
C MET A 124 -3.76 -10.91 32.79
N PHE A 125 -4.53 -11.67 32.03
CA PHE A 125 -4.85 -11.40 30.63
C PHE A 125 -6.29 -10.95 30.48
N LYS A 126 -6.55 -10.05 29.52
CA LYS A 126 -7.90 -9.65 29.11
C LYS A 126 -8.17 -10.11 27.68
N ARG A 127 -9.44 -10.37 27.36
CA ARG A 127 -9.84 -10.73 26.00
C ARG A 127 -9.90 -9.47 25.13
N SER A 128 -9.24 -9.53 23.96
CA SER A 128 -9.23 -8.45 22.97
C SER A 128 -9.47 -8.98 21.56
N VAL A 129 -9.90 -8.12 20.65
CA VAL A 129 -9.88 -8.36 19.20
C VAL A 129 -8.76 -7.55 18.53
N VAL A 130 -8.30 -8.03 17.38
CA VAL A 130 -7.43 -7.30 16.46
C VAL A 130 -8.19 -6.15 15.82
N ARG A 131 -7.53 -5.00 15.68
CA ARG A 131 -8.01 -3.85 14.91
C ARG A 131 -6.90 -3.31 14.02
N PHE A 132 -7.28 -2.82 12.85
CA PHE A 132 -6.38 -2.10 11.96
C PHE A 132 -6.65 -0.60 12.04
N PRO A 133 -5.61 0.25 11.88
CA PRO A 133 -5.79 1.70 11.81
C PRO A 133 -6.63 2.16 10.60
N SER A 134 -6.66 1.38 9.51
CA SER A 134 -7.42 1.61 8.28
C SER A 134 -7.75 0.26 7.64
N ASP A 135 -8.76 0.26 6.76
CA ASP A 135 -9.12 -0.81 5.84
C ASP A 135 -8.08 -1.07 4.74
N HIS A 136 -7.08 -0.19 4.62
CA HIS A 136 -5.88 -0.38 3.82
C HIS A 136 -4.64 -0.54 4.73
N TYR A 137 -3.66 -1.29 4.26
CA TYR A 137 -2.31 -1.28 4.82
C TYR A 137 -1.48 -0.17 4.17
N PRO A 138 -0.73 0.63 4.95
CA PRO A 138 0.20 1.60 4.38
C PRO A 138 1.28 0.93 3.52
N VAL A 139 1.50 1.50 2.34
CA VAL A 139 2.64 1.15 1.48
C VAL A 139 3.80 2.11 1.79
N MET A 140 4.95 1.54 2.13
CA MET A 140 6.18 2.27 2.41
C MET A 140 7.25 1.92 1.39
N ILE A 141 8.00 2.92 0.93
CA ILE A 141 9.21 2.72 0.15
C ILE A 141 10.38 3.49 0.75
N GLU A 142 11.56 2.91 0.66
CA GLU A 142 12.83 3.57 0.93
C GLU A 142 13.50 3.86 -0.43
N VAL A 143 13.84 5.11 -0.69
CA VAL A 143 14.46 5.54 -1.96
C VAL A 143 15.71 6.37 -1.72
N SER A 144 16.67 6.26 -2.62
CA SER A 144 17.77 7.23 -2.73
C SER A 144 17.65 8.02 -4.03
N THR A 145 18.01 9.30 -3.99
CA THR A 145 18.21 10.11 -5.18
C THR A 145 19.70 10.11 -5.50
N GLU A 146 20.08 9.64 -6.69
CA GLU A 146 21.46 9.81 -7.15
C GLU A 146 21.65 11.29 -7.49
N ARG A 147 22.65 11.93 -6.87
CA ARG A 147 23.21 13.22 -7.33
C ARG A 147 24.60 12.97 -7.88
#